data_AF-X1N204-F1
#
_entry.id   AF-X1N204-F1
#
_cell.length_a   1.000
_cell.length_b   1.000
_cell.length_c   1.000
_cell.angle_alpha   90.00
_cell.angle_beta   90.00
_cell.angle_gamma   90.00
#
_symmetry.space_group_name_H-M   'P 1'
#
loop_
_entity.id
_entity.type
_entity.pdbx_description
1 polymer ?
#
loop_
_entity_poly.entity_id
_entity_poly.type
_entity_poly.pdbx_seq_one_letter_code
_entity_poly.pdbx_strand_id
1 'polypeptide(L)'
;LPTLATVAGAAPMIGFLGTVIGMIIAFYDMANAGSNIDVSTLSNGIYTALITTVAGLIVGIIAYFAYNILVSKVEKVVFKLEANTTEFMDLLNEPVK
;
A
#
# COMPACT_ATOMS: atom_id res chain seq x y z
N LEU A 1 9.02 3.32 -9.56
CA LEU A 1 7.96 4.23 -9.10
C LEU A 1 6.56 3.61 -9.18
N PRO A 2 6.06 3.14 -10.34
CA PRO A 2 4.70 2.60 -10.42
C PRO A 2 4.48 1.39 -9.52
N THR A 3 5.48 0.51 -9.37
CA THR A 3 5.40 -0.68 -8.52
C THR A 3 5.14 -0.36 -7.03
N LEU A 4 5.79 0.65 -6.45
CA LEU A 4 5.53 1.05 -5.06
C LEU A 4 4.16 1.71 -4.88
N ALA A 5 3.72 2.53 -5.84
CA ALA A 5 2.37 3.13 -5.81
C ALA A 5 1.29 2.05 -5.89
N THR A 6 1.47 1.06 -6.77
CA THR A 6 0.57 -0.09 -6.87
C THR A 6 0.56 -0.91 -5.58
N VAL A 7 1.71 -1.16 -4.94
CA VAL A 7 1.77 -1.90 -3.67
C VAL A 7 1.11 -1.13 -2.52
N ALA A 8 1.33 0.19 -2.42
CA ALA A 8 0.71 1.03 -1.40
C ALA A 8 -0.82 1.07 -1.51
N GLY A 9 -1.36 1.03 -2.73
CA GLY A 9 -2.81 0.94 -2.97
C GLY A 9 -3.37 -0.49 -2.83
N ALA A 10 -2.64 -1.51 -3.28
CA ALA A 10 -3.10 -2.89 -3.28
C ALA A 10 -3.07 -3.56 -1.90
N ALA A 11 -2.10 -3.22 -1.03
CA ALA A 11 -1.98 -3.84 0.29
C ALA A 11 -3.20 -3.63 1.21
N PRO A 12 -3.78 -2.42 1.33
CA PRO A 12 -5.04 -2.21 2.04
C PRO A 12 -6.21 -3.00 1.44
N MET A 13 -6.29 -3.08 0.11
CA MET A 13 -7.36 -3.82 -0.58
C MET A 13 -7.27 -5.34 -0.30
N ILE A 14 -6.06 -5.88 -0.19
CA ILE A 14 -5.84 -7.28 0.22
C ILE A 14 -6.25 -7.50 1.70
N GLY A 15 -5.97 -6.55 2.60
CA GLY A 15 -6.43 -6.61 3.98
C GLY A 15 -7.97 -6.61 4.09
N PHE A 16 -8.64 -5.80 3.27
CA PHE A 16 -10.10 -5.77 3.18
C PHE A 16 -10.69 -7.08 2.63
N LEU A 17 -10.04 -7.68 1.61
CA LEU A 17 -10.41 -9.00 1.12
C LEU A 17 -10.35 -10.06 2.24
N GLY A 18 -9.32 -10.02 3.08
CA GLY A 18 -9.18 -10.88 4.25
C GLY A 18 -10.35 -10.77 5.23
N THR A 19 -10.84 -9.55 5.51
CA THR A 19 -12.04 -9.36 6.34
C THR A 19 -13.29 -9.97 5.75
N VAL A 20 -13.50 -9.81 4.44
CA VAL A 20 -14.68 -10.35 3.76
C VAL A 20 -14.67 -11.88 3.82
N ILE A 21 -13.53 -12.50 3.54
CA ILE A 21 -13.37 -13.95 3.62
C ILE A 21 -13.60 -14.45 5.07
N GLY A 22 -13.01 -13.79 6.06
CA GLY A 22 -13.18 -14.17 7.47
C GLY A 22 -14.63 -14.07 7.95
N MET A 23 -15.35 -13.02 7.54
CA MET A 23 -16.78 -12.91 7.84
C MET A 23 -17.61 -13.98 7.12
N ILE A 24 -17.32 -14.30 5.86
CA ILE A 24 -18.01 -15.38 5.11
C ILE A 24 -17.88 -16.71 5.86
N ILE A 25 -16.68 -17.06 6.33
CA ILE A 25 -16.44 -18.31 7.07
C ILE A 25 -17.22 -18.29 8.39
N ALA A 26 -17.15 -17.19 9.14
CA ALA A 26 -17.83 -17.07 10.43
C ALA A 26 -19.37 -17.21 10.30
N PHE A 27 -19.96 -16.64 9.25
CA PHE A 27 -21.39 -16.81 8.96
C PHE A 27 -21.73 -18.20 8.43
N TYR A 28 -20.84 -18.83 7.67
CA TYR A 28 -21.01 -20.21 7.19
C TYR A 28 -21.02 -21.21 8.35
N ASP A 29 -20.08 -21.07 9.29
CA ASP A 29 -20.01 -21.94 10.48
C ASP A 29 -21.24 -21.76 11.36
N MET A 30 -21.73 -20.52 11.51
CA MET A 30 -22.97 -20.24 12.23
C MET A 30 -24.19 -20.85 11.56
N ALA A 31 -24.28 -20.79 10.23
CA ALA A 31 -25.37 -21.40 9.47
C ALA A 31 -25.37 -22.94 9.61
N ASN A 32 -24.19 -23.55 9.70
CA ASN A 32 -24.04 -25.00 9.88
C ASN A 32 -24.24 -25.47 11.34
N ALA A 33 -24.02 -24.60 12.32
CA ALA A 33 -24.19 -24.92 13.75
C ALA A 33 -25.67 -25.11 14.17
N GLY A 34 -26.62 -24.73 13.32
CA GLY A 34 -28.05 -24.95 13.55
C GLY A 34 -28.55 -24.27 14.84
N SER A 35 -29.05 -25.05 15.80
CA SER A 35 -29.67 -24.56 17.05
C SER A 35 -28.67 -24.18 18.15
N ASN A 36 -27.41 -24.62 18.05
CA ASN A 36 -26.35 -24.35 19.03
C ASN A 36 -25.42 -23.27 18.49
N ILE A 37 -25.95 -22.06 18.33
CA ILE A 37 -25.16 -20.91 17.91
C ILE A 37 -24.20 -20.56 19.05
N ASP A 38 -22.93 -20.93 18.87
CA ASP A 38 -21.88 -20.55 19.80
C ASP A 38 -21.33 -19.17 19.43
N VAL A 39 -21.84 -18.14 20.12
CA VAL A 39 -21.45 -16.73 19.93
C VAL A 39 -19.94 -16.54 20.09
N SER A 40 -19.28 -17.38 20.89
CA SER A 40 -17.82 -17.30 21.08
C SER A 40 -17.05 -17.63 19.78
N THR A 41 -17.55 -18.57 18.98
CA THR A 41 -16.95 -18.95 17.70
C THR A 41 -17.10 -17.84 16.68
N LEU A 42 -18.28 -17.19 16.63
CA LEU A 42 -18.51 -16.03 15.78
C LEU A 42 -17.58 -14.86 16.14
N SER A 43 -17.47 -14.53 17.43
CA SER A 43 -16.61 -13.44 17.89
C SER A 43 -15.14 -13.67 17.53
N ASN A 44 -14.66 -14.91 17.61
CA ASN A 44 -13.30 -15.26 17.19
C ASN A 44 -13.09 -15.14 15.66
N GLY A 45 -14.08 -15.54 14.86
CA GLY A 45 -14.03 -15.38 13.40
C GLY A 45 -13.96 -13.90 12.98
N ILE A 46 -14.77 -13.04 13.61
CA ILE A 46 -14.75 -11.59 13.38
C ILE A 46 -13.44 -10.97 13.86
N TYR A 47 -12.93 -11.39 15.02
CA TYR A 47 -11.64 -10.92 15.53
C TYR A 47 -10.51 -11.20 14.55
N THR A 48 -10.46 -12.42 14.02
CA THR A 48 -9.45 -12.84 13.02
C THR A 48 -9.60 -12.04 11.74
N ALA A 49 -10.84 -11.81 11.27
CA ALA A 49 -11.11 -10.95 10.14
C ALA A 49 -10.50 -9.56 10.35
N LEU A 50 -10.80 -8.90 11.48
CA LEU A 50 -10.30 -7.56 11.79
C LEU A 50 -8.77 -7.49 11.87
N ILE A 51 -8.10 -8.50 12.45
CA ILE A 51 -6.63 -8.51 12.55
C ILE A 51 -5.97 -8.52 11.16
N THR A 52 -6.56 -9.22 10.19
CA THR A 52 -6.01 -9.27 8.82
C THR A 52 -6.12 -7.94 8.08
N THR A 53 -7.17 -7.16 8.34
CA THR A 53 -7.27 -5.77 7.84
C THR A 53 -6.22 -4.87 8.47
N VAL A 54 -6.02 -4.96 9.79
CA VAL A 54 -4.99 -4.17 10.47
C VAL A 54 -3.61 -4.48 9.90
N ALA A 55 -3.29 -5.76 9.67
CA ALA A 55 -2.03 -6.16 9.04
C ALA A 55 -1.88 -5.57 7.63
N GLY A 56 -2.92 -5.62 6.79
CA GLY A 56 -2.91 -5.03 5.44
C GLY A 56 -2.73 -3.51 5.45
N LEU A 57 -3.35 -2.81 6.41
CA LEU A 57 -3.19 -1.37 6.59
C LEU A 57 -1.76 -0.99 7.01
N ILE A 58 -1.15 -1.73 7.93
CA ILE A 58 0.24 -1.48 8.36
C ILE A 58 1.19 -1.57 7.17
N VAL A 59 1.07 -2.62 6.36
CA VAL A 59 1.91 -2.80 5.16
C VAL A 59 1.66 -1.68 4.15
N GLY A 60 0.40 -1.33 3.91
CA GLY A 60 0.03 -0.24 3.00
C GLY A 60 0.61 1.12 3.41
N ILE A 61 0.53 1.46 4.70
CA ILE A 61 1.07 2.73 5.25
C ILE A 61 2.59 2.78 5.06
N ILE A 62 3.31 1.71 5.44
CA ILE A 62 4.77 1.66 5.30
C ILE A 62 5.18 1.81 3.82
N ALA A 63 4.49 1.12 2.91
CA ALA A 63 4.74 1.22 1.47
C ALA A 63 4.48 2.65 0.94
N TYR A 64 3.44 3.32 1.43
CA TYR A 64 3.13 4.71 1.05
C TYR A 64 4.22 5.71 1.48
N PHE A 65 4.76 5.55 2.70
CA PHE A 65 5.90 6.35 3.15
C PHE A 65 7.15 6.10 2.30
N ALA A 66 7.46 4.82 2.02
CA ALA A 66 8.60 4.47 1.17
C ALA A 66 8.46 5.04 -0.26
N TYR A 67 7.24 5.03 -0.82
CA TYR A 67 6.95 5.64 -2.11
C TYR A 67 7.26 7.14 -2.12
N ASN A 68 6.74 7.88 -1.13
CA ASN A 68 6.97 9.33 -1.03
C ASN A 68 8.47 9.68 -0.92
N ILE A 69 9.23 8.94 -0.13
CA ILE A 69 10.69 9.15 0.00
C ILE A 69 11.39 8.92 -1.34
N LEU A 70 11.00 7.88 -2.08
CA LEU A 70 11.62 7.55 -3.36
C LEU A 70 11.26 8.59 -4.44
N VAL A 71 10.00 9.05 -4.48
CA VAL A 71 9.55 10.13 -5.38
C VAL A 71 10.38 11.40 -5.14
N SER A 72 10.51 11.84 -3.88
CA SER A 72 11.30 13.02 -3.53
C SER A 72 12.78 12.87 -3.93
N LYS A 73 13.35 11.67 -3.84
CA LYS A 73 14.72 11.41 -4.34
C LYS A 73 14.80 11.51 -5.86
N VAL A 74 13.82 11.00 -6.59
CA VAL A 74 13.79 11.08 -8.06
C VAL A 74 13.67 12.53 -8.51
N GLU A 75 12.79 13.33 -7.91
CA GLU A 75 12.66 14.76 -8.22
C GLU A 75 13.97 15.51 -8.02
N LYS A 76 14.72 15.23 -6.95
CA LYS A 76 16.05 15.84 -6.72
C LYS A 76 17.06 15.47 -7.80
N VAL A 77 17.01 14.25 -8.31
CA VAL A 77 17.90 13.81 -9.41
C VAL A 77 17.51 14.50 -10.72
N VAL A 78 16.22 14.61 -11.01
CA VAL A 78 15.70 15.33 -12.19
C VAL A 78 16.13 16.80 -12.13
N PHE A 79 15.95 17.46 -10.99
CA PHE A 79 16.38 18.84 -10.80
C PHE A 79 17.89 19.04 -11.04
N LYS A 80 18.73 18.12 -10.55
CA LYS A 80 20.17 18.14 -10.83
C LYS A 80 20.49 17.96 -12.31
N LEU A 81 19.77 17.08 -13.00
CA LEU A 81 19.95 16.86 -14.44
C LEU A 81 19.57 18.11 -15.25
N GLU A 82 18.45 18.75 -14.91
CA GLU A 82 18.02 20.01 -15.54
C GLU A 82 19.03 21.14 -15.33
N ALA A 83 19.53 21.29 -14.09
CA ALA A 83 20.56 22.28 -13.77
C ALA A 83 21.84 22.04 -14.57
N ASN A 84 22.36 20.81 -14.58
CA ASN A 84 23.57 20.46 -15.33
C ASN A 84 23.38 20.61 -16.85
N THR A 85 22.18 20.32 -17.37
CA THR A 85 21.89 20.48 -18.80
C THR A 85 21.85 21.95 -19.18
N THR A 86 21.26 22.80 -18.34
CA THR A 86 21.25 24.26 -18.54
C THR A 86 22.67 24.82 -18.55
N GLU A 87 23.50 24.44 -17.57
CA GLU A 87 24.90 24.86 -17.51
C GLU A 87 25.70 24.39 -18.73
N PHE A 88 25.48 23.16 -19.20
CA PHE A 88 26.12 22.65 -20.41
C PHE A 88 25.68 23.41 -21.67
N MET A 89 24.40 23.78 -21.77
CA MET A 89 23.89 24.59 -22.89
C MET A 89 24.45 26.02 -22.86
N ASP A 90 24.62 26.60 -21.69
CA ASP A 90 25.23 27.92 -21.52
C ASP A 90 26.70 27.92 -21.96
N LEU A 91 27.46 26.86 -21.61
CA LEU A 91 28.85 26.67 -22.06
C LEU A 91 28.97 26.54 -23.59
N LEU A 92 28.01 25.89 -24.25
CA LEU A 92 28.01 25.77 -25.71
C LEU A 92 27.61 27.07 -26.44
N ASN A 93 26.80 27.91 -25.81
CA ASN A 93 26.37 29.20 -26.36
C ASN A 93 27.36 30.34 -26.07
N GLU A 94 28.41 30.10 -25.28
CA GLU A 94 29.46 31.08 -25.06
C GLU A 94 30.22 31.32 -26.38
N PRO A 95 30.22 32.55 -26.93
CA PRO A 95 30.86 32.83 -28.19
C PRO A 95 32.36 32.59 -28.06
N VAL A 96 32.89 31.68 -28.88
CA VAL A 96 34.33 31.45 -29.02
C VAL A 96 34.98 32.79 -29.39
N LYS A 97 35.75 33.34 -28.46
CA LYS A 97 36.57 34.54 -28.70
C LYS A 97 37.60 34.30 -29.78
#